data_AF-A0A2R6BEU8-F1
#
_entry.id   AF-A0A2R6BEU8-F1
#
_cell.length_a   1.000
_cell.length_b   1.000
_cell.length_c   1.000
_cell.angle_alpha   90.00
_cell.angle_beta   90.00
_cell.angle_gamma   90.00
#
_symmetry.space_group_name_H-M   'P 1'
#
loop_
_entity.id
_entity.type
_entity.pdbx_description
1 polymer ?
#
loop_
_entity_poly.entity_id
_entity_poly.type
_entity_poly.pdbx_seq_one_letter_code
_entity_poly.pdbx_strand_id
1 'polypeptide(L)'
;MIVFMRVGFGVSRSKSLDASSDEVCFGLVRGVLERVYTDGVDAAQKYLKEFSERNPLLGYDSVCMGFVQALIQGLVESNMDHAVVEAMMRCDRVWVERCLASVRAAQEALYLPEEEYFRLKVLEQALSYVLTAVDKGLKPKLGG
;
A
#
# COMPACT_ATOMS: atom_id res chain seq x y z
N MET A 1 -0.37 -48.48 -1.13
CA MET A 1 -0.21 -48.20 0.32
C MET A 1 1.13 -47.53 0.49
N ILE A 2 1.15 -46.19 0.58
CA ILE A 2 2.39 -45.39 0.68
C ILE A 2 2.27 -44.56 1.95
N VAL A 3 3.22 -44.78 2.85
CA VAL A 3 3.38 -44.12 4.14
C VAL A 3 4.15 -42.82 3.89
N PHE A 4 3.54 -41.66 4.13
CA PHE A 4 4.27 -40.39 4.18
C PHE A 4 4.65 -40.05 5.63
N MET A 5 5.97 -39.99 5.79
CA MET A 5 6.73 -39.68 6.99
C MET A 5 6.40 -38.26 7.47
N ARG A 6 6.13 -38.12 8.78
CA ARG A 6 6.00 -36.84 9.49
C ARG A 6 7.26 -35.99 9.30
N VAL A 7 7.14 -34.87 8.59
CA VAL A 7 8.07 -33.75 8.73
C VAL A 7 7.39 -32.76 9.67
N GLY A 8 7.92 -32.65 10.89
CA GLY A 8 7.55 -31.58 11.80
C GLY A 8 8.10 -30.26 11.27
N PHE A 9 7.26 -29.52 10.53
CA PHE A 9 7.45 -28.08 10.40
C PHE A 9 6.61 -27.43 11.50
N GLY A 10 7.31 -26.75 12.41
CA GLY A 10 6.70 -25.94 13.43
C GLY A 10 5.67 -25.01 12.78
N VAL A 11 4.42 -25.20 13.18
CA VAL A 11 3.34 -24.26 12.95
C VAL A 11 3.73 -22.98 13.69
N SER A 12 4.48 -22.11 13.02
CA SER A 12 4.52 -20.70 13.37
C SER A 12 3.10 -20.20 13.18
N ARG A 13 2.33 -20.20 14.26
CA ARG A 13 1.00 -19.61 14.35
C ARG A 13 1.05 -18.27 13.63
N SER A 14 0.37 -18.19 12.50
CA SER A 14 -0.07 -16.96 11.88
C SER A 14 -0.69 -16.13 13.00
N LYS A 15 0.03 -15.10 13.45
CA LYS A 15 -0.58 -14.05 14.24
C LYS A 15 -1.59 -13.44 13.30
N SER A 16 -2.87 -13.70 13.57
CA SER A 16 -3.96 -12.86 13.12
C SER A 16 -3.47 -11.42 13.21
N LEU A 17 -3.37 -10.72 12.08
CA LEU A 17 -3.13 -9.29 12.12
C LEU A 17 -4.30 -8.70 12.92
N ASP A 18 -4.02 -8.30 14.15
CA ASP A 18 -4.99 -7.64 15.01
C ASP A 18 -5.52 -6.42 14.26
N ALA A 19 -6.82 -6.12 14.32
CA ALA A 19 -7.43 -4.97 13.61
C ALA A 19 -6.70 -3.63 13.86
N SER A 20 -5.96 -3.52 14.97
CA SER A 20 -5.05 -2.41 15.28
C SER A 20 -3.89 -2.27 14.27
N SER A 21 -3.41 -3.35 13.69
CA SER A 21 -2.32 -3.36 12.71
C SER A 21 -2.77 -2.86 11.34
N ASP A 22 -3.99 -3.22 10.94
CA ASP A 22 -4.62 -2.74 9.70
C ASP A 22 -4.85 -1.23 9.75
N GLU A 23 -5.37 -0.72 10.87
CA GLU A 23 -5.59 0.72 11.06
C GLU A 23 -4.28 1.51 10.99
N VAL A 24 -3.22 1.01 11.63
CA VAL A 24 -1.89 1.62 11.60
C VAL A 24 -1.32 1.60 10.18
N CYS A 25 -1.51 0.51 9.44
CA CYS A 25 -1.10 0.39 8.04
C CYS A 25 -1.82 1.41 7.15
N PHE A 26 -3.14 1.48 7.21
CA PHE A 26 -3.92 2.41 6.39
C PHE A 26 -3.65 3.86 6.78
N GLY A 27 -3.42 4.12 8.08
CA GLY A 27 -2.96 5.41 8.58
C GLY A 27 -1.61 5.83 7.99
N LEU A 28 -0.64 4.91 7.91
CA LEU A 28 0.66 5.16 7.28
C LEU A 28 0.52 5.50 5.79
N VAL A 29 -0.20 4.67 5.03
CA VAL A 29 -0.40 4.86 3.58
C VAL A 29 -1.06 6.21 3.30
N ARG A 30 -2.13 6.51 4.05
CA ARG A 30 -2.82 7.80 3.96
C ARG A 30 -1.91 8.96 4.31
N GLY A 31 -1.16 8.86 5.41
CA GLY A 31 -0.24 9.91 5.85
C GLY A 31 0.84 10.21 4.81
N VAL A 32 1.40 9.18 4.18
CA VAL A 32 2.39 9.33 3.10
C VAL A 32 1.76 10.05 1.90
N LEU A 33 0.62 9.56 1.41
CA LEU A 33 -0.06 10.18 0.27
C LEU A 33 -0.40 11.63 0.56
N GLU A 34 -0.94 11.93 1.74
CA GLU A 34 -1.23 13.30 2.17
C GLU A 34 0.01 14.19 2.07
N ARG A 35 1.16 13.73 2.59
CA ARG A 35 2.41 14.49 2.45
C ARG A 35 2.84 14.69 1.01
N VAL A 36 2.69 13.69 0.14
CA VAL A 36 3.02 13.86 -1.28
C VAL A 36 2.15 14.95 -1.93
N TYR A 37 0.87 15.03 -1.58
CA TYR A 37 -0.03 16.05 -2.13
C TYR A 37 0.15 17.44 -1.48
N THR A 38 0.51 17.53 -0.20
CA THR A 38 0.64 18.82 0.51
C THR A 38 2.03 19.44 0.42
N ASP A 39 3.06 18.63 0.66
CA ASP A 39 4.43 19.09 0.97
C ASP A 39 5.46 18.52 -0.02
N GLY A 40 5.17 17.38 -0.64
CA GLY A 40 5.96 16.73 -1.66
C GLY A 40 6.64 15.42 -1.23
N VAL A 41 7.40 14.82 -2.14
CA VAL A 41 7.98 13.47 -1.97
C VAL A 41 8.99 13.42 -0.81
N ASP A 42 9.81 14.46 -0.63
CA ASP A 42 10.77 14.53 0.48
C ASP A 42 10.09 14.54 1.85
N ALA A 43 8.95 15.23 1.96
CA ALA A 43 8.16 15.25 3.18
C ALA A 43 7.53 13.87 3.46
N ALA A 44 7.12 13.16 2.42
CA ALA A 44 6.63 11.79 2.53
C ALA A 44 7.74 10.81 2.97
N GLN A 45 8.96 10.95 2.45
CA GLN A 45 10.14 10.20 2.90
C GLN A 45 10.47 10.46 4.37
N LYS A 46 10.49 11.75 4.76
CA LYS A 46 10.74 12.13 6.15
C LYS A 46 9.67 11.56 7.08
N TYR A 47 8.39 11.65 6.68
CA TYR A 47 7.28 11.08 7.44
C TYR A 47 7.42 9.56 7.61
N LEU A 48 7.76 8.83 6.55
CA LEU A 48 8.01 7.39 6.62
C LEU A 48 9.15 7.07 7.59
N LYS A 49 10.24 7.82 7.53
CA LYS A 49 11.39 7.63 8.44
C LYS A 49 10.98 7.83 9.90
N GLU A 50 10.34 8.95 10.22
CA GLU A 50 9.87 9.24 11.59
C GLU A 50 8.86 8.19 12.07
N PHE A 51 7.97 7.72 11.18
CA PHE A 51 7.02 6.67 11.49
C PHE A 51 7.72 5.35 11.83
N SER A 52 8.75 4.98 11.07
CA SER A 52 9.55 3.77 11.32
C SER A 52 10.31 3.83 12.64
N GLU A 53 10.83 5.00 13.02
CA GLU A 53 11.56 5.21 14.28
C GLU A 53 10.62 5.12 15.50
N ARG A 54 9.37 5.58 15.35
CA ARG A 54 8.33 5.49 16.40
C ARG A 54 7.72 4.11 16.53
N ASN A 55 7.73 3.32 15.46
CA ASN A 55 7.11 2.00 15.41
C ASN A 55 8.12 0.91 15.00
N PRO A 56 9.19 0.68 15.79
CA PRO A 56 10.25 -0.25 15.43
C PRO A 56 9.76 -1.72 15.34
N LEU A 57 8.65 -2.04 16.03
CA LEU A 57 8.04 -3.37 16.04
C LEU A 57 7.21 -3.69 14.79
N LEU A 58 6.86 -2.69 13.97
CA LEU A 58 6.15 -2.96 12.71
C LEU A 58 7.04 -3.62 11.67
N GLY A 59 8.37 -3.59 11.87
CA GLY A 59 9.34 -4.24 11.00
C GLY A 59 9.35 -3.69 9.58
N TYR A 60 10.54 -3.64 8.99
CA TYR A 60 10.67 -3.42 7.54
C TYR A 60 9.93 -4.51 6.73
N ASP A 61 9.62 -5.65 7.36
CA ASP A 61 8.92 -6.79 6.77
C ASP A 61 7.39 -6.67 6.75
N SER A 62 6.78 -5.58 7.25
CA SER A 62 5.33 -5.40 7.06
C SER A 62 5.04 -5.02 5.61
N VAL A 63 4.03 -5.69 5.04
CA VAL A 63 3.50 -5.42 3.68
C VAL A 63 3.31 -3.92 3.42
N CYS A 64 2.88 -3.17 4.43
CA CYS A 64 2.60 -1.73 4.33
C CYS A 64 3.87 -0.89 4.21
N MET A 65 4.91 -1.21 4.99
CA MET A 65 6.19 -0.54 4.88
C MET A 65 6.80 -0.78 3.49
N GLY A 66 6.79 -2.02 3.01
CA GLY A 66 7.25 -2.36 1.66
C GLY A 66 6.45 -1.64 0.56
N PHE A 67 5.12 -1.62 0.68
CA PHE A 67 4.25 -0.91 -0.26
C PHE A 67 4.56 0.59 -0.31
N VAL A 68 4.67 1.24 0.85
CA VAL A 68 4.93 2.68 0.93
C VAL A 68 6.34 3.04 0.45
N GLN A 69 7.34 2.21 0.76
CA GLN A 69 8.69 2.37 0.22
C GLN A 69 8.70 2.27 -1.30
N ALA A 70 8.02 1.25 -1.86
CA ALA A 70 7.90 1.08 -3.31
C ALA A 70 7.15 2.26 -3.97
N LEU A 71 6.08 2.76 -3.34
CA LEU A 71 5.36 3.94 -3.80
C LEU A 71 6.26 5.17 -3.85
N ILE A 72 6.97 5.47 -2.75
CA ILE A 72 7.86 6.63 -2.67
C ILE A 72 9.00 6.50 -3.70
N GLN A 73 9.63 5.33 -3.79
CA GLN A 73 10.68 5.08 -4.77
C GLN A 73 10.15 5.26 -6.19
N GLY A 74 8.96 4.72 -6.48
CA GLY A 74 8.32 4.88 -7.78
C GLY A 74 7.99 6.34 -8.10
N LEU A 75 7.63 7.17 -7.11
CA LEU A 75 7.44 8.61 -7.32
C LEU A 75 8.76 9.32 -7.64
N VAL A 76 9.86 8.99 -6.92
CA VAL A 76 11.20 9.55 -7.18
C VAL A 76 11.69 9.18 -8.58
N GLU A 77 11.49 7.92 -8.97
CA GLU A 77 11.91 7.40 -10.28
C GLU A 77 10.93 7.74 -11.41
N SER A 78 9.77 8.32 -11.09
CA SER A 78 8.64 8.46 -12.02
C SER A 78 8.24 7.13 -12.68
N ASN A 79 8.36 6.03 -11.93
CA ASN A 79 8.05 4.68 -12.38
C ASN A 79 6.53 4.45 -12.46
N MET A 80 6.00 4.50 -13.68
CA MET A 80 4.58 4.28 -13.97
C MET A 80 4.14 2.81 -13.91
N ASP A 81 5.03 1.85 -13.69
CA ASP A 81 4.63 0.45 -13.50
C ASP A 81 3.93 0.23 -12.13
N HIS A 82 4.13 1.16 -11.19
CA HIS A 82 3.41 1.15 -9.93
C HIS A 82 2.04 1.83 -10.09
N ALA A 83 0.96 1.06 -10.00
CA ALA A 83 -0.41 1.52 -10.29
C ALA A 83 -0.82 2.82 -9.56
N VAL A 84 -0.40 3.01 -8.30
CA VAL A 84 -0.68 4.26 -7.55
C VAL A 84 0.13 5.44 -8.08
N VAL A 85 1.39 5.22 -8.50
CA VAL A 85 2.21 6.28 -9.10
C VAL A 85 1.58 6.69 -10.43
N GLU A 86 1.23 5.71 -11.27
CA GLU A 86 0.53 5.96 -12.52
C GLU A 86 -0.79 6.73 -12.31
N ALA A 87 -1.58 6.34 -11.31
CA ALA A 87 -2.81 7.04 -10.91
C ALA A 87 -2.55 8.51 -10.59
N MET A 88 -1.54 8.77 -9.76
CA MET A 88 -1.16 10.11 -9.32
C MET A 88 -0.64 10.96 -10.50
N MET A 89 0.18 10.37 -11.38
CA MET A 89 0.76 11.07 -12.52
C MET A 89 -0.28 11.39 -13.60
N ARG A 90 -1.20 10.46 -13.89
CA ARG A 90 -2.24 10.67 -14.90
C ARG A 90 -3.26 11.72 -14.47
N CYS A 91 -3.57 11.79 -13.17
CA CYS A 91 -4.66 12.63 -12.65
C CYS A 91 -5.99 12.40 -13.41
N ASP A 92 -6.21 11.18 -13.92
CA ASP A 92 -7.38 10.81 -14.71
C ASP A 92 -8.37 10.04 -13.83
N ARG A 93 -9.49 10.70 -13.51
CA ARG A 93 -10.54 10.13 -12.66
C ARG A 93 -11.06 8.79 -13.20
N VAL A 94 -11.37 8.71 -14.49
CA VAL A 94 -11.98 7.51 -15.10
C VAL A 94 -10.99 6.35 -15.06
N TRP A 95 -9.71 6.65 -15.27
CA TRP A 95 -8.67 5.65 -15.16
C TRP A 95 -8.55 5.11 -13.73
N VAL A 96 -8.50 5.97 -12.73
CA VAL A 96 -8.41 5.55 -11.32
C VAL A 96 -9.64 4.76 -10.88
N GLU A 97 -10.85 5.17 -11.29
CA GLU A 97 -12.08 4.43 -11.03
C GLU A 97 -12.04 3.01 -11.62
N ARG A 98 -11.50 2.85 -12.83
CA ARG A 98 -11.32 1.52 -13.46
C ARG A 98 -10.32 0.66 -12.70
N CYS A 99 -9.21 1.23 -12.24
CA CYS A 99 -8.23 0.50 -11.43
C CYS A 99 -8.86 0.01 -10.12
N LEU A 100 -9.65 0.86 -9.44
CA LEU A 100 -10.38 0.47 -8.23
C LEU A 100 -11.37 -0.65 -8.49
N ALA A 101 -12.14 -0.58 -9.58
CA ALA A 101 -13.07 -1.64 -9.96
C ALA A 101 -12.35 -2.97 -10.19
N SER A 102 -11.20 -2.96 -10.87
CA SER A 102 -10.39 -4.17 -11.09
C SER A 102 -9.84 -4.75 -9.79
N VAL A 103 -9.36 -3.91 -8.87
CA VAL A 103 -8.85 -4.36 -7.56
C VAL A 103 -9.96 -5.00 -6.73
N ARG A 104 -11.16 -4.39 -6.69
CA ARG A 104 -12.33 -4.95 -6.00
C ARG A 104 -12.78 -6.28 -6.61
N ALA A 105 -12.86 -6.34 -7.93
CA ALA A 105 -13.20 -7.57 -8.64
C ALA A 105 -12.18 -8.69 -8.35
N ALA A 106 -10.88 -8.37 -8.28
CA ALA A 106 -9.85 -9.34 -7.92
C ALA A 106 -10.00 -9.84 -6.48
N GLN A 107 -10.32 -8.95 -5.53
CA GLN A 107 -10.60 -9.33 -4.13
C GLN A 107 -11.83 -10.24 -4.00
N GLU A 108 -12.86 -10.05 -4.83
CA GLU A 108 -14.10 -10.84 -4.79
C GLU A 108 -13.96 -12.19 -5.54
N ALA A 109 -13.24 -12.21 -6.66
CA ALA A 109 -13.22 -13.36 -7.57
C ALA A 109 -12.09 -14.36 -7.27
N LEU A 110 -10.99 -13.91 -6.66
CA LEU A 110 -9.81 -14.74 -6.46
C LEU A 110 -9.75 -15.28 -5.02
N TYR A 111 -9.48 -16.58 -4.89
CA TYR A 111 -9.09 -17.14 -3.60
C TYR A 111 -7.60 -16.84 -3.38
N LEU A 112 -7.33 -15.78 -2.63
CA LEU A 112 -5.98 -15.28 -2.38
C LEU A 112 -5.49 -15.69 -0.99
N PRO A 113 -4.18 -15.96 -0.83
CA PRO A 113 -3.55 -15.97 0.49
C PRO A 113 -3.80 -14.66 1.24
N GLU A 114 -3.87 -14.73 2.57
CA GLU A 114 -4.17 -13.58 3.44
C GLU A 114 -3.28 -12.35 3.15
N GLU A 115 -1.99 -12.57 2.94
CA GLU A 115 -1.03 -11.50 2.65
C GLU A 115 -1.30 -10.82 1.29
N GLU A 116 -1.61 -11.58 0.25
CA GLU A 116 -1.92 -11.04 -1.08
C GLU A 116 -3.25 -10.28 -1.09
N TYR A 117 -4.24 -10.84 -0.39
CA TYR A 117 -5.51 -10.15 -0.17
C TYR A 117 -5.31 -8.83 0.57
N PHE A 118 -4.45 -8.81 1.60
CA PHE A 118 -4.11 -7.60 2.34
C PHE A 118 -3.37 -6.57 1.47
N ARG A 119 -2.45 -7.00 0.59
CA ARG A 119 -1.82 -6.12 -0.41
C ARG A 119 -2.86 -5.44 -1.30
N LEU A 120 -3.88 -6.17 -1.75
CA LEU A 120 -4.97 -5.59 -2.54
C LEU A 120 -5.80 -4.58 -1.75
N LYS A 121 -6.07 -4.83 -0.46
CA LYS A 121 -6.74 -3.84 0.42
C LYS A 121 -5.93 -2.55 0.56
N VAL A 122 -4.62 -2.66 0.75
CA VAL A 122 -3.71 -1.51 0.85
C VAL A 122 -3.72 -0.71 -0.47
N LEU A 123 -3.65 -1.42 -1.60
CA LEU A 123 -3.72 -0.81 -2.93
C LEU A 123 -5.06 -0.09 -3.16
N GLU A 124 -6.18 -0.72 -2.77
CA GLU A 124 -7.51 -0.11 -2.88
C GLU A 124 -7.59 1.17 -2.05
N GLN A 125 -7.08 1.18 -0.83
CA GLN A 125 -7.06 2.37 0.03
C GLN A 125 -6.24 3.50 -0.59
N ALA A 126 -5.05 3.18 -1.11
CA ALA A 126 -4.20 4.16 -1.77
C ALA A 126 -4.89 4.77 -3.01
N LEU A 127 -5.47 3.93 -3.87
CA LEU A 127 -6.19 4.40 -5.06
C LEU A 127 -7.46 5.19 -4.71
N SER A 128 -8.16 4.82 -3.64
CA SER A 128 -9.34 5.55 -3.16
C SER A 128 -8.97 6.95 -2.67
N TYR A 129 -7.82 7.08 -2.01
CA TYR A 129 -7.26 8.38 -1.64
C TYR A 129 -6.93 9.21 -2.89
N VAL A 130 -6.23 8.62 -3.86
CA VAL A 130 -5.87 9.30 -5.11
C VAL A 130 -7.11 9.75 -5.87
N LEU A 131 -8.14 8.91 -5.98
CA LEU A 131 -9.41 9.29 -6.61
C LEU A 131 -10.03 10.50 -5.91
N THR A 132 -10.06 10.50 -4.58
CA THR A 132 -10.56 11.63 -3.79
C THR A 132 -9.75 12.90 -4.04
N ALA A 133 -8.42 12.78 -4.19
CA ALA A 133 -7.55 13.91 -4.50
C ALA A 133 -7.80 14.45 -5.91
N VAL A 134 -7.97 13.57 -6.90
CA VAL A 134 -8.32 13.92 -8.28
C VAL A 134 -9.67 14.61 -8.35
N ASP A 135 -10.68 14.11 -7.64
CA ASP A 135 -12.01 14.74 -7.56
C ASP A 135 -11.99 16.14 -6.96
N LYS A 136 -11.01 16.41 -6.08
CA LYS A 136 -10.75 17.74 -5.51
C LYS A 136 -9.87 18.62 -6.40
N GLY A 137 -9.43 18.12 -7.56
CA GLY A 137 -8.50 18.83 -8.46
C GLY A 137 -7.09 18.98 -7.91
N LEU A 138 -6.70 18.18 -6.91
CA LEU A 138 -5.36 18.20 -6.35
C LEU A 138 -4.37 17.49 -7.27
N LYS A 139 -3.13 17.97 -7.28
CA LYS A 139 -2.02 17.34 -7.99
C LYS A 139 -0.89 17.00 -7.01
N PRO A 140 -0.20 15.87 -7.20
CA PRO A 140 0.93 15.52 -6.35
C PRO A 140 2.05 16.56 -6.54
N LYS A 141 2.73 16.93 -5.45
CA LYS A 141 3.90 17.80 -5.50
C LYS A 141 5.16 16.94 -5.67
N LEU A 142 5.58 16.79 -6.91
CA LEU A 142 6.73 15.95 -7.26
C LEU A 142 8.06 16.72 -7.24
N GLY A 143 8.01 18.04 -7.06
CA GLY A 143 9.19 18.90 -6.97
C GLY A 143 9.49 19.32 -5.53
N GLY A 144 10.69 18.99 -5.09
CA GLY A 144 11.39 19.49 -3.91
C GLY A 144 12.84 19.77 -4.31
#